data_AF-A0A2V6LB22-F1
#
_entry.id   AF-A0A2V6LB22-F1
#
_cell.length_a   1.000
_cell.length_b   1.000
_cell.length_c   1.000
_cell.angle_alpha   90.00
_cell.angle_beta   90.00
_cell.angle_gamma   90.00
#
_symmetry.space_group_name_H-M   'P 1'
#
loop_
_entity.id
_entity.type
_entity.pdbx_description
1 polymer ?
#
loop_
_entity_poly.entity_id
_entity_poly.type
_entity_poly.pdbx_seq_one_letter_code
_entity_poly.pdbx_strand_id
1 'polypeptide(L)'
;MTFLDVIIRGLKRRPVRTGLTLLGISVGIAAVVALIGLSRGLVTSWTAGMKERGTEIVVSNFRGSLTPKPFPASTRDRIANLPGVATTCTILVDLMGIENAELMIVSGREWGCFAWDNLKLVSGRMPNDQNERAVVLGTNAADILKKKIGDTVQIETEELTVVGIANGGAFVENGSVILSLPLLQQITGNHDQISAIDVRVTPGMTDAGIRHLCDEMNRLIPEGRAEPAGEHIASSEGYRVISAMSWGTSLLAILVGVLGVTNTMLMSVFERKQEIAVLLALGWRPSRIVRMILWESALLGFLGGIIGVL
;
A
#
# COMPACT_ATOMS: atom_id res chain seq x y z
N MET A 1 -13.25 7.66 -49.08
CA MET A 1 -12.42 8.03 -47.91
C MET A 1 -13.22 7.75 -46.66
N THR A 2 -12.73 6.88 -45.79
CA THR A 2 -13.48 6.53 -44.58
C THR A 2 -13.37 7.64 -43.54
N PHE A 3 -14.35 7.76 -42.66
CA PHE A 3 -14.36 8.75 -41.58
C PHE A 3 -13.10 8.66 -40.68
N LEU A 4 -12.54 7.45 -40.53
CA LEU A 4 -11.29 7.18 -39.80
C LEU A 4 -10.04 7.73 -40.49
N ASP A 5 -9.97 7.71 -41.83
CA ASP A 5 -8.81 8.22 -42.57
C ASP A 5 -8.62 9.73 -42.38
N VAL A 6 -9.73 10.47 -42.27
CA VAL A 6 -9.71 11.92 -42.05
C VAL A 6 -9.17 12.23 -40.66
N ILE A 7 -9.57 11.46 -39.65
CA ILE A 7 -9.12 11.61 -38.25
C ILE A 7 -7.61 11.34 -38.13
N ILE A 8 -7.14 10.22 -38.68
CA ILE A 8 -5.72 9.82 -38.58
C ILE A 8 -4.81 10.81 -39.34
N ARG A 9 -5.24 11.31 -40.50
CA ARG A 9 -4.49 12.36 -41.22
C ARG A 9 -4.46 13.68 -40.47
N GLY A 10 -5.54 14.02 -39.76
CA GLY A 10 -5.60 15.17 -38.87
C GLY A 10 -4.51 15.14 -37.80
N LEU A 11 -4.31 13.97 -37.19
CA LEU A 11 -3.30 13.72 -36.17
C LEU A 11 -1.87 13.75 -36.72
N LYS A 12 -1.62 13.16 -37.89
CA LYS A 12 -0.28 13.09 -38.50
C LYS A 12 0.23 14.43 -39.05
N ARG A 13 -0.63 15.44 -39.23
CA ARG A 13 -0.22 16.76 -39.71
C ARG A 13 0.71 17.50 -38.74
N ARG A 14 0.62 17.25 -37.43
CA ARG A 14 1.44 17.93 -36.39
C ARG A 14 2.02 16.93 -35.38
N PRO A 15 3.02 16.14 -35.79
CA PRO A 15 3.50 15.01 -35.00
C PRO A 15 4.08 15.44 -33.65
N VAL A 16 4.77 16.57 -33.56
CA VAL A 16 5.37 17.06 -32.30
C VAL A 16 4.30 17.40 -31.27
N ARG A 17 3.25 18.13 -31.66
CA ARG A 17 2.17 18.54 -30.74
C ARG A 17 1.35 17.33 -30.31
N THR A 18 0.91 16.52 -31.27
CA THR A 18 0.18 15.28 -30.99
C THR A 18 0.99 14.37 -30.08
N GLY A 19 2.30 14.25 -30.30
CA GLY A 19 3.22 13.51 -29.44
C GLY A 19 3.29 14.08 -28.01
N LEU A 20 3.42 15.40 -27.86
CA LEU A 20 3.48 16.06 -26.55
C LEU A 20 2.18 15.87 -25.75
N THR A 21 1.03 15.96 -26.42
CA THR A 21 -0.29 15.74 -25.80
C THR A 21 -0.47 14.28 -25.40
N LEU A 22 -0.07 13.34 -26.27
CA LEU A 22 -0.08 11.91 -25.97
C LEU A 22 0.82 11.61 -24.76
N LEU A 23 2.03 12.17 -24.70
CA LEU A 23 2.93 12.01 -23.56
C LEU A 23 2.32 12.54 -22.27
N GLY A 24 1.73 13.75 -22.29
CA GLY A 24 1.09 14.32 -21.10
C GLY A 24 -0.07 13.45 -20.58
N ILE A 25 -0.92 12.96 -21.47
CA ILE A 25 -2.03 12.04 -21.11
C ILE A 25 -1.46 10.72 -20.58
N SER A 26 -0.47 10.15 -21.26
CA SER A 26 0.10 8.84 -20.90
C SER A 26 0.77 8.90 -19.53
N VAL A 27 1.59 9.92 -19.25
CA VAL A 27 2.24 10.10 -17.94
C VAL A 27 1.21 10.31 -16.84
N GLY A 28 0.16 11.09 -17.10
CA GLY A 28 -0.93 11.30 -16.13
C GLY A 28 -1.63 9.99 -15.79
N ILE A 29 -1.99 9.19 -16.81
CA ILE A 29 -2.65 7.89 -16.62
C ILE A 29 -1.71 6.88 -15.94
N ALA A 30 -0.45 6.81 -16.37
CA ALA A 30 0.56 5.95 -15.76
C ALA A 30 0.74 6.25 -14.27
N ALA A 31 0.84 7.53 -13.89
CA ALA A 31 0.98 7.94 -12.49
C ALA A 31 -0.23 7.51 -11.65
N VAL A 32 -1.45 7.66 -12.19
CA VAL A 32 -2.69 7.25 -11.51
C VAL A 32 -2.76 5.74 -11.34
N VAL A 33 -2.53 5.00 -12.42
CA VAL A 33 -2.55 3.53 -12.40
C VAL A 33 -1.48 2.99 -11.47
N ALA A 34 -0.26 3.55 -11.50
CA ALA A 34 0.82 3.18 -10.62
C ALA A 34 0.47 3.45 -9.15
N LEU A 35 -0.06 4.62 -8.82
CA LEU A 35 -0.38 4.99 -7.44
C LEU A 35 -1.53 4.16 -6.86
N ILE A 36 -2.60 3.95 -7.63
CA ILE A 36 -3.72 3.08 -7.24
C ILE A 36 -3.25 1.63 -7.13
N GLY A 37 -2.41 1.18 -8.08
CA GLY A 37 -1.81 -0.15 -8.09
C GLY A 37 -0.94 -0.40 -6.86
N LEU A 38 -0.07 0.55 -6.51
CA LEU A 38 0.75 0.53 -5.29
C LEU A 38 -0.12 0.48 -4.04
N SER A 39 -1.14 1.34 -3.94
CA SER A 39 -2.05 1.38 -2.80
C SER A 39 -2.80 0.05 -2.60
N ARG A 40 -3.36 -0.52 -3.67
CA ARG A 40 -4.05 -1.82 -3.61
C ARG A 40 -3.08 -2.98 -3.40
N GLY A 41 -1.90 -2.91 -3.99
CA GLY A 41 -0.83 -3.89 -3.85
C GLY A 41 -0.36 -4.02 -2.41
N LEU A 42 -0.23 -2.89 -1.69
CA LEU A 42 0.13 -2.87 -0.28
C LEU A 42 -0.92 -3.59 0.59
N VAL A 43 -2.21 -3.30 0.38
CA VAL A 43 -3.31 -3.99 1.10
C VAL A 43 -3.33 -5.48 0.79
N THR A 44 -3.20 -5.84 -0.50
CA THR A 44 -3.22 -7.24 -0.94
C THR A 44 -2.03 -8.01 -0.36
N SER A 45 -0.84 -7.41 -0.35
CA SER A 45 0.36 -8.01 0.23
C SER A 45 0.24 -8.18 1.75
N TRP A 46 -0.32 -7.18 2.45
CA TRP A 46 -0.53 -7.27 3.89
C TRP A 46 -1.54 -8.35 4.27
N THR A 47 -2.70 -8.36 3.60
CA THR A 47 -3.74 -9.38 3.84
C THR A 47 -3.24 -10.78 3.51
N ALA A 48 -2.40 -10.94 2.49
CA ALA A 48 -1.71 -12.19 2.20
C ALA A 48 -0.77 -12.61 3.33
N GLY A 49 0.08 -11.71 3.85
CA GLY A 49 0.98 -12.02 4.97
C GLY A 49 0.25 -12.37 6.27
N MET A 50 -0.83 -11.66 6.61
CA MET A 50 -1.68 -11.99 7.76
C MET A 50 -2.33 -13.37 7.62
N LYS A 51 -2.76 -13.72 6.41
CA LYS A 51 -3.32 -15.04 6.10
C LYS A 51 -2.26 -16.14 6.19
N GLU A 52 -1.03 -15.90 5.70
CA GLU A 52 0.08 -16.83 5.88
C GLU A 52 0.44 -17.02 7.37
N ARG A 53 0.32 -15.97 8.20
CA ARG A 53 0.50 -16.06 9.66
C ARG A 53 -0.60 -16.85 10.38
N GLY A 54 -1.75 -17.05 9.73
CA GLY A 54 -2.95 -17.58 10.38
C GLY A 54 -3.50 -16.65 11.46
N THR A 55 -3.41 -15.34 11.22
CA THR A 55 -4.03 -14.30 12.05
C THR A 55 -5.43 -14.01 11.48
N GLU A 56 -6.49 -14.19 12.28
CA GLU A 56 -7.85 -13.88 11.84
C GLU A 56 -8.36 -12.53 12.38
N ILE A 57 -7.92 -12.13 13.57
CA ILE A 57 -8.29 -10.87 14.21
C ILE A 57 -7.02 -10.14 14.64
N VAL A 58 -6.98 -8.83 14.45
CA VAL A 58 -5.91 -7.95 14.95
C VAL A 58 -6.53 -6.93 15.88
N VAL A 59 -5.97 -6.79 17.09
CA VAL A 59 -6.32 -5.73 18.04
C VAL A 59 -5.19 -4.74 18.09
N SER A 60 -5.45 -3.49 17.72
CA SER A 60 -4.43 -2.44 17.80
C SER A 60 -5.05 -1.06 18.01
N ASN A 61 -4.24 -0.07 18.35
CA ASN A 61 -4.71 1.29 18.61
C ASN A 61 -4.14 2.31 17.60
N PHE A 62 -4.79 2.45 16.45
CA PHE A 62 -4.43 3.47 15.44
C PHE A 62 -5.08 4.85 15.67
N ARG A 63 -5.70 5.12 16.83
CA ARG A 63 -6.43 6.39 17.02
C ARG A 63 -5.51 7.62 16.85
N GLY A 64 -5.69 8.32 15.73
CA GLY A 64 -4.99 9.56 15.39
C GLY A 64 -3.49 9.40 15.12
N SER A 65 -3.03 8.21 14.69
CA SER A 65 -1.62 7.94 14.41
C SER A 65 -1.42 7.02 13.20
N LEU A 66 -0.28 7.19 12.51
CA LEU A 66 0.16 6.32 11.41
C LEU A 66 0.70 4.97 11.92
N THR A 67 1.22 4.94 13.15
CA THR A 67 1.62 3.72 13.86
C THR A 67 0.64 3.40 14.98
N PRO A 68 0.45 2.11 15.30
CA PRO A 68 -0.37 1.76 16.44
C PRO A 68 0.31 2.24 17.73
N LYS A 69 -0.44 3.00 18.53
CA LYS A 69 0.02 3.50 19.82
C LYS A 69 0.19 2.32 20.79
N PRO A 70 1.30 2.28 21.54
CA PRO A 70 1.47 1.29 22.58
C PRO A 70 0.35 1.35 23.64
N PHE A 71 -0.09 0.19 24.12
CA PHE A 71 -1.07 0.02 25.19
C PHE A 71 -0.63 -1.13 26.13
N PRO A 72 -1.19 -1.22 27.36
CA PRO A 72 -0.72 -2.19 28.34
C PRO A 72 -0.85 -3.64 27.88
N ALA A 73 0.20 -4.44 28.10
CA ALA A 73 0.24 -5.86 27.75
C ALA A 73 -0.84 -6.70 28.47
N SER A 74 -1.32 -6.26 29.64
CA SER A 74 -2.41 -6.91 30.39
C SER A 74 -3.72 -7.01 29.62
N THR A 75 -3.89 -6.19 28.58
CA THR A 75 -5.02 -6.26 27.64
C THR A 75 -5.10 -7.62 26.95
N ARG A 76 -3.96 -8.25 26.71
CA ARG A 76 -3.86 -9.58 26.09
C ARG A 76 -4.56 -10.64 26.92
N ASP A 77 -4.35 -10.67 28.24
CA ASP A 77 -4.94 -11.70 29.10
C ASP A 77 -6.47 -11.62 29.10
N ARG A 78 -7.02 -10.41 28.97
CA ARG A 78 -8.46 -10.20 28.86
C ARG A 78 -9.02 -10.77 27.56
N ILE A 79 -8.26 -10.68 26.45
CA ILE A 79 -8.64 -11.24 25.15
C ILE A 79 -8.48 -12.76 25.14
N ALA A 80 -7.36 -13.27 25.67
CA ALA A 80 -7.04 -14.69 25.67
C ALA A 80 -8.08 -15.52 26.43
N ASN A 81 -8.77 -14.92 27.41
CA ASN A 81 -9.83 -15.56 28.19
C ASN A 81 -11.21 -15.56 27.52
N LEU A 82 -11.37 -14.95 26.34
CA LEU A 82 -12.67 -14.91 25.67
C LEU A 82 -13.02 -16.23 24.95
N PRO A 83 -14.28 -16.66 24.98
CA PRO A 83 -14.73 -17.83 24.24
C PRO A 83 -14.56 -17.59 22.73
N GLY A 84 -13.95 -18.55 22.04
CA GLY A 84 -13.69 -18.48 20.59
C GLY A 84 -12.29 -18.00 20.22
N VAL A 85 -11.48 -17.54 21.18
CA VAL A 85 -10.04 -17.28 21.00
C VAL A 85 -9.26 -18.58 21.20
N ALA A 86 -8.48 -18.99 20.21
CA ALA A 86 -7.62 -20.17 20.27
C ALA A 86 -6.21 -19.82 20.77
N THR A 87 -5.61 -18.75 20.25
CA THR A 87 -4.26 -18.31 20.62
C THR A 87 -4.09 -16.82 20.37
N THR A 88 -3.25 -16.16 21.17
CA THR A 88 -2.89 -14.75 20.99
C THR A 88 -1.38 -14.59 20.89
N CYS A 89 -0.90 -13.73 20.01
CA CYS A 89 0.49 -13.28 19.96
C CYS A 89 0.56 -11.77 20.16
N THR A 90 1.45 -11.30 21.03
CA THR A 90 1.68 -9.87 21.20
C THR A 90 2.80 -9.37 20.30
N ILE A 91 2.60 -8.17 19.75
CA ILE A 91 3.56 -7.51 18.87
C ILE A 91 3.70 -6.06 19.31
N LEU A 92 4.95 -5.61 19.43
CA LEU A 92 5.32 -4.21 19.51
C LEU A 92 5.87 -3.78 18.16
N VAL A 93 5.37 -2.67 17.64
CA VAL A 93 5.83 -2.09 16.38
C VAL A 93 6.25 -0.67 16.63
N ASP A 94 7.45 -0.33 16.19
CA ASP A 94 7.98 1.02 16.24
C ASP A 94 8.62 1.41 14.89
N LEU A 95 8.70 2.72 14.65
CA LEU A 95 9.34 3.31 13.47
C LEU A 95 10.55 4.11 13.94
N MET A 96 11.75 3.66 13.56
CA MET A 96 13.00 4.33 13.95
C MET A 96 14.01 4.32 12.82
N GLY A 97 15.01 5.20 12.92
CA GLY A 97 16.16 5.19 12.01
C GLY A 97 17.13 4.09 12.39
N ILE A 98 17.62 3.33 11.41
CA ILE A 98 18.62 2.28 11.59
C ILE A 98 19.75 2.53 10.62
N GLU A 99 20.91 2.94 11.14
CA GLU A 99 22.12 3.23 10.38
C GLU A 99 21.87 4.18 9.19
N ASN A 100 21.88 3.66 7.96
CA ASN A 100 21.71 4.41 6.72
C ASN A 100 20.23 4.56 6.30
N ALA A 101 19.31 3.91 7.00
CA ALA A 101 17.88 3.98 6.73
C ALA A 101 17.21 4.93 7.74
N GLU A 102 16.71 6.07 7.27
CA GLU A 102 16.07 7.09 8.12
C GLU A 102 14.78 6.62 8.78
N LEU A 103 14.07 5.68 8.14
CA LEU A 103 12.79 5.18 8.63
C LEU A 103 12.66 3.69 8.31
N MET A 104 12.71 2.85 9.35
CA MET A 104 12.53 1.41 9.24
C MET A 104 11.54 0.91 10.30
N ILE A 105 10.74 -0.08 9.93
CA ILE A 105 9.81 -0.73 10.85
C ILE A 105 10.58 -1.76 11.67
N VAL A 106 10.48 -1.64 12.99
CA VAL A 106 11.04 -2.60 13.93
C VAL A 106 9.91 -3.31 14.64
N SER A 107 9.90 -4.63 14.55
CA SER A 107 8.84 -5.49 15.09
C SER A 107 9.40 -6.38 16.18
N GLY A 108 8.96 -6.14 17.41
CA GLY A 108 9.21 -6.96 18.58
C GLY A 108 8.08 -7.98 18.71
N ARG A 109 8.39 -9.27 18.58
CA ARG A 109 7.38 -10.34 18.66
C ARG A 109 7.55 -11.15 19.92
N GLU A 110 6.44 -11.52 20.52
CA GLU A 110 6.44 -12.42 21.67
C GLU A 110 7.13 -13.74 21.34
N TRP A 111 7.99 -14.21 22.24
CA TRP A 111 8.73 -15.44 22.05
C TRP A 111 7.82 -16.67 22.00
N GLY A 112 8.09 -17.59 21.07
CA GLY A 112 7.31 -18.83 20.93
C GLY A 112 5.88 -18.65 20.40
N CYS A 113 5.49 -17.44 19.99
CA CYS A 113 4.20 -17.21 19.38
C CYS A 113 4.20 -17.58 17.88
N PHE A 114 3.01 -17.85 17.33
CA PHE A 114 2.85 -18.27 15.93
C PHE A 114 3.30 -17.25 14.86
N ALA A 115 3.57 -16.00 15.26
CA ALA A 115 4.13 -15.01 14.36
C ALA A 115 5.58 -15.33 13.97
N TRP A 116 6.30 -16.19 14.71
CA TRP A 116 7.63 -16.67 14.33
C TRP A 116 7.56 -17.84 13.33
N ASP A 117 6.56 -18.71 13.45
CA ASP A 117 6.46 -19.97 12.68
C ASP A 117 6.32 -19.75 11.17
N ASN A 118 5.70 -18.64 10.78
CA ASN A 118 5.39 -18.35 9.37
C ASN A 118 6.47 -17.51 8.66
N LEU A 119 7.54 -17.15 9.37
CA LEU A 119 8.70 -16.51 8.77
C LEU A 119 9.53 -17.55 8.02
N LYS A 120 9.45 -17.55 6.69
CA LYS A 120 10.25 -18.45 5.85
C LYS A 120 11.69 -17.95 5.84
N LEU A 121 12.57 -18.62 6.59
CA LEU A 121 14.00 -18.35 6.57
C LEU A 121 14.57 -18.54 5.17
N VAL A 122 15.18 -17.50 4.64
CA VAL A 122 15.94 -17.53 3.39
C VAL A 122 17.36 -18.01 3.68
N SER A 123 17.95 -17.48 4.76
CA SER A 123 19.31 -17.78 5.17
C SER A 123 19.45 -17.65 6.70
N GLY A 124 20.35 -18.42 7.30
CA GLY A 124 20.69 -18.31 8.72
C GLY A 124 19.75 -19.13 9.62
N ARG A 125 19.43 -18.62 10.80
CA ARG A 125 18.56 -19.26 11.78
C ARG A 125 17.63 -18.27 12.47
N MET A 126 16.61 -18.78 13.14
CA MET A 126 15.87 -18.01 14.12
C MET A 126 16.75 -17.76 15.36
N PRO A 127 16.42 -16.74 16.18
CA PRO A 127 16.98 -16.64 17.53
C PRO A 127 16.72 -17.95 18.31
N ASN A 128 17.50 -18.21 19.34
CA ASN A 128 17.37 -19.40 20.19
C ASN A 128 16.48 -19.13 21.41
N ASP A 129 16.51 -17.90 21.91
CA ASP A 129 15.73 -17.48 23.08
C ASP A 129 15.34 -16.00 23.00
N GLN A 130 14.49 -15.57 23.92
CA GLN A 130 13.95 -14.20 23.98
C GLN A 130 14.98 -13.13 24.42
N ASN A 131 16.09 -13.53 25.04
CA ASN A 131 17.13 -12.66 25.58
C ASN A 131 18.36 -12.58 24.67
N GLU A 132 18.45 -13.44 23.65
CA GLU A 132 19.52 -13.42 22.67
C GLU A 132 19.54 -12.05 21.98
N ARG A 133 20.72 -11.40 21.97
CA ARG A 133 20.95 -10.12 21.29
C ARG A 133 21.06 -10.33 19.78
N ALA A 134 19.99 -10.85 19.21
CA ALA A 134 19.89 -11.32 17.86
C ALA A 134 18.71 -10.68 17.13
N VAL A 135 18.90 -10.45 15.84
CA VAL A 135 17.90 -9.86 14.98
C VAL A 135 17.74 -10.66 13.70
N VAL A 136 16.50 -10.76 13.24
CA VAL A 136 16.14 -11.32 11.95
C VAL A 136 15.75 -10.18 11.03
N LEU A 137 16.41 -10.07 9.88
CA LEU A 137 16.09 -9.06 8.90
C LEU A 137 15.10 -9.61 7.87
N GLY A 138 14.10 -8.81 7.51
CA GLY A 138 13.36 -9.05 6.28
C GLY A 138 14.28 -8.96 5.06
N THR A 139 13.95 -9.66 3.96
CA THR A 139 14.78 -9.66 2.74
C THR A 139 15.13 -8.26 2.23
N ASN A 140 14.14 -7.35 2.20
CA ASN A 140 14.33 -5.99 1.72
C ASN A 140 15.07 -5.14 2.76
N ALA A 141 14.86 -5.37 4.07
CA ALA A 141 15.61 -4.71 5.12
C ALA A 141 17.11 -5.05 5.04
N ALA A 142 17.44 -6.32 4.80
CA ALA A 142 18.81 -6.77 4.59
C ALA A 142 19.47 -6.09 3.38
N ASP A 143 18.74 -5.94 2.26
CA ASP A 143 19.23 -5.25 1.07
C ASP A 143 19.45 -3.75 1.29
N ILE A 144 18.51 -3.08 1.99
CA ILE A 144 18.58 -1.64 2.29
C ILE A 144 19.74 -1.34 3.24
N LEU A 145 19.88 -2.12 4.31
CA LEU A 145 20.97 -1.98 5.28
C LEU A 145 22.30 -2.51 4.73
N LYS A 146 22.27 -3.27 3.63
CA LYS A 146 23.40 -3.97 3.02
C LYS A 146 24.10 -4.91 4.02
N LYS A 147 23.31 -5.63 4.81
CA LYS A 147 23.78 -6.53 5.87
C LYS A 147 23.56 -7.99 5.49
N LYS A 148 24.45 -8.84 6.00
CA LYS A 148 24.41 -10.30 5.87
C LYS A 148 24.37 -10.93 7.26
N ILE A 149 24.18 -12.24 7.28
CA ILE A 149 24.22 -13.01 8.52
C ILE A 149 25.62 -12.94 9.11
N GLY A 150 25.67 -12.69 10.43
CA GLY A 150 26.90 -12.48 11.18
C GLY A 150 27.32 -11.01 11.28
N ASP A 151 26.77 -10.13 10.46
CA ASP A 151 26.98 -8.69 10.61
C ASP A 151 26.23 -8.17 11.84
N THR A 152 26.68 -7.04 12.39
CA THR A 152 25.96 -6.33 13.45
C THR A 152 25.12 -5.20 12.87
N VAL A 153 23.97 -4.96 13.48
CA VAL A 153 23.08 -3.84 13.20
C VAL A 153 22.95 -3.03 14.48
N GLN A 154 23.23 -1.74 14.37
CA GLN A 154 23.04 -0.82 15.48
C GLN A 154 21.61 -0.29 15.47
N ILE A 155 20.87 -0.56 16.55
CA ILE A 155 19.53 -0.03 16.78
C ILE A 155 19.60 0.82 18.05
N GLU A 156 19.43 2.14 17.89
CA GLU A 156 19.66 3.11 18.96
C GLU A 156 21.06 2.93 19.60
N THR A 157 21.12 2.57 20.88
CA THR A 157 22.37 2.33 21.63
C THR A 157 22.76 0.85 21.70
N GLU A 158 21.96 -0.06 21.15
CA GLU A 158 22.20 -1.50 21.23
C GLU A 158 22.77 -2.04 19.91
N GLU A 159 23.79 -2.87 20.02
CA GLU A 159 24.38 -3.59 18.88
C GLU A 159 23.85 -5.02 18.87
N LEU A 160 23.12 -5.38 17.80
CA LEU A 160 22.48 -6.67 17.64
C LEU A 160 23.11 -7.44 16.49
N THR A 161 23.26 -8.76 16.65
CA THR A 161 23.83 -9.61 15.58
C THR A 161 22.72 -10.09 14.65
N VAL A 162 22.93 -9.98 13.35
CA VAL A 162 22.01 -10.53 12.34
C VAL A 162 22.18 -12.05 12.29
N VAL A 163 21.21 -12.79 12.82
CA VAL A 163 21.26 -14.27 12.87
C VAL A 163 20.51 -14.93 11.71
N GLY A 164 19.60 -14.20 11.07
CA GLY A 164 18.76 -14.73 10.01
C GLY A 164 18.23 -13.65 9.08
N ILE A 165 17.94 -14.08 7.85
CA ILE A 165 17.19 -13.30 6.87
C ILE A 165 15.93 -14.09 6.52
N ALA A 166 14.75 -13.49 6.68
CA ALA A 166 13.48 -14.15 6.48
C ALA A 166 12.59 -13.42 5.47
N ASN A 167 11.75 -14.18 4.79
CA ASN A 167 10.65 -13.67 3.98
C ASN A 167 9.33 -13.90 4.74
N GLY A 168 8.68 -12.81 5.13
CA GLY A 168 7.43 -12.81 5.89
C GLY A 168 6.18 -12.76 5.01
N GLY A 169 6.29 -12.89 3.68
CA GLY A 169 5.14 -12.95 2.77
C GLY A 169 4.44 -11.60 2.50
N ALA A 170 4.55 -10.63 3.42
CA ALA A 170 4.10 -9.26 3.25
C ALA A 170 5.26 -8.29 2.99
N PHE A 171 5.01 -7.28 2.14
CA PHE A 171 5.96 -6.21 1.83
C PHE A 171 6.48 -5.52 3.10
N VAL A 172 5.59 -5.26 4.07
CA VAL A 172 5.96 -4.62 5.33
C VAL A 172 6.89 -5.50 6.17
N GLU A 173 6.68 -6.81 6.19
CA GLU A 173 7.54 -7.73 6.93
C GLU A 173 8.92 -7.84 6.30
N ASN A 174 8.97 -7.94 4.97
CA ASN A 174 10.21 -8.02 4.23
C ASN A 174 11.06 -6.74 4.37
N GLY A 175 10.42 -5.59 4.60
CA GLY A 175 11.08 -4.32 4.92
C GLY A 175 11.32 -4.08 6.41
N SER A 176 11.04 -5.04 7.29
CA SER A 176 11.13 -4.86 8.75
C SER A 176 12.34 -5.56 9.37
N VAL A 177 12.71 -5.07 10.54
CA VAL A 177 13.69 -5.66 11.45
C VAL A 177 12.91 -6.37 12.54
N ILE A 178 13.13 -7.67 12.72
CA ILE A 178 12.34 -8.52 13.62
C ILE A 178 13.23 -8.99 14.76
N LEU A 179 12.80 -8.75 16.00
CA LEU A 179 13.48 -9.19 17.21
C LEU A 179 12.48 -9.62 18.28
N SER A 180 12.98 -10.08 19.43
CA SER A 180 12.14 -10.44 20.56
C SER A 180 11.45 -9.21 21.15
N LEU A 181 10.22 -9.39 21.62
CA LEU A 181 9.44 -8.33 22.27
C LEU A 181 10.17 -7.70 23.46
N PRO A 182 10.76 -8.45 24.41
CA PRO A 182 11.45 -7.86 25.56
C PRO A 182 12.62 -6.96 25.16
N LEU A 183 13.38 -7.37 24.13
CA LEU A 183 14.51 -6.61 23.63
C LEU A 183 14.05 -5.29 22.99
N LEU A 184 12.95 -5.30 22.21
CA LEU A 184 12.43 -4.06 21.63
C LEU A 184 11.83 -3.12 22.70
N GLN A 185 11.14 -3.67 23.70
CA GLN A 185 10.61 -2.89 24.82
C GLN A 185 11.74 -2.19 25.60
N GLN A 186 12.86 -2.87 25.79
CA GLN A 186 14.05 -2.30 26.42
C GLN A 186 14.66 -1.17 25.57
N ILE A 187 14.84 -1.39 24.26
CA ILE A 187 15.41 -0.40 23.34
C ILE A 187 14.54 0.87 23.26
N THR A 188 13.22 0.70 23.17
CA THR A 188 12.27 1.81 22.98
C THR A 188 11.79 2.44 24.29
N GLY A 189 12.15 1.85 25.44
CA GLY A 189 11.66 2.27 26.76
C GLY A 189 10.20 1.91 27.04
N ASN A 190 9.52 1.18 26.13
CA ASN A 190 8.11 0.80 26.21
C ASN A 190 7.88 -0.46 27.09
N HIS A 191 8.37 -0.43 28.33
CA HIS A 191 8.21 -1.53 29.28
C HIS A 191 6.72 -1.86 29.49
N ASP A 192 6.36 -3.15 29.39
CA ASP A 192 5.01 -3.68 29.52
C ASP A 192 3.97 -3.11 28.54
N GLN A 193 4.40 -2.49 27.44
CA GLN A 193 3.52 -1.98 26.40
C GLN A 193 3.67 -2.75 25.08
N ILE A 194 2.57 -2.85 24.36
CA ILE A 194 2.45 -3.55 23.08
C ILE A 194 1.64 -2.71 22.10
N SER A 195 1.89 -2.84 20.79
CA SER A 195 1.18 -2.07 19.76
C SER A 195 0.03 -2.84 19.12
N ALA A 196 0.12 -4.17 19.10
CA ALA A 196 -0.90 -5.03 18.52
C ALA A 196 -0.97 -6.40 19.21
N ILE A 197 -2.14 -7.03 19.11
CA ILE A 197 -2.39 -8.41 19.49
C ILE A 197 -2.97 -9.11 18.27
N ASP A 198 -2.22 -10.07 17.74
CA ASP A 198 -2.68 -10.98 16.70
C ASP A 198 -3.43 -12.14 17.38
N VAL A 199 -4.65 -12.39 16.94
CA VAL A 199 -5.55 -13.38 17.53
C VAL A 199 -5.94 -14.41 16.50
N ARG A 200 -5.77 -15.68 16.88
CA ARG A 200 -6.28 -16.84 16.16
C ARG A 200 -7.57 -17.30 16.82
N VAL A 201 -8.62 -17.48 16.03
CA VAL A 201 -9.92 -17.98 16.48
C VAL A 201 -9.99 -19.50 16.40
N THR A 202 -10.97 -20.09 17.09
CA THR A 202 -11.22 -21.52 17.01
C THR A 202 -11.56 -21.95 15.57
N PRO A 203 -11.02 -23.08 15.07
CA PRO A 203 -11.25 -23.55 13.71
C PRO A 203 -12.74 -23.69 13.37
N GLY A 204 -13.13 -23.25 12.18
CA GLY A 204 -14.51 -23.38 11.68
C GLY A 204 -15.45 -22.22 12.04
N MET A 205 -14.95 -21.16 12.68
CA MET A 205 -15.72 -19.93 12.89
C MET A 205 -16.02 -19.24 11.54
N THR A 206 -17.27 -18.79 11.35
CA THR A 206 -17.66 -18.04 10.15
C THR A 206 -17.21 -16.57 10.25
N ASP A 207 -17.09 -15.89 9.12
CA ASP A 207 -16.76 -14.44 9.09
C ASP A 207 -17.73 -13.61 9.94
N ALA A 208 -19.01 -13.99 10.00
CA ALA A 208 -20.00 -13.33 10.86
C ALA A 208 -19.70 -13.56 12.36
N GLY A 209 -19.24 -14.76 12.73
CA GLY A 209 -18.80 -15.06 14.09
C GLY A 209 -17.54 -14.27 14.47
N ILE A 210 -16.58 -14.15 13.56
CA ILE A 210 -15.37 -13.33 13.74
C ILE A 210 -15.75 -11.87 14.00
N ARG A 211 -16.68 -11.30 13.21
CA ARG A 211 -17.16 -9.93 13.41
C ARG A 211 -17.83 -9.74 14.77
N HIS A 212 -18.68 -10.69 15.18
CA HIS A 212 -19.32 -10.64 16.49
C HIS A 212 -18.29 -10.67 17.63
N LEU A 213 -17.26 -11.52 17.51
CA LEU A 213 -16.16 -11.59 18.48
C LEU A 213 -15.36 -10.28 18.52
N CYS A 214 -15.07 -9.67 17.36
CA CYS A 214 -14.45 -8.34 17.30
C CYS A 214 -15.29 -7.29 18.03
N ASP A 215 -16.61 -7.28 17.85
CA ASP A 215 -17.50 -6.34 18.53
C ASP A 215 -17.51 -6.54 20.05
N GLU A 216 -17.44 -7.78 20.52
CA GLU A 216 -17.32 -8.11 21.94
C GLU A 216 -15.98 -7.64 22.51
N MET A 217 -14.88 -7.89 21.80
CA MET A 217 -13.54 -7.41 22.16
C MET A 217 -13.48 -5.88 22.20
N ASN A 218 -14.11 -5.20 21.24
CA ASN A 218 -14.18 -3.73 21.17
C ASN A 218 -14.95 -3.11 22.35
N ARG A 219 -15.96 -3.81 22.89
CA ARG A 219 -16.68 -3.37 24.09
C ARG A 219 -15.84 -3.52 25.35
N LEU A 220 -15.00 -4.56 25.39
CA LEU A 220 -14.13 -4.83 26.53
C LEU A 220 -12.92 -3.90 26.54
N ILE A 221 -12.39 -3.53 25.38
CA ILE A 221 -11.07 -2.88 25.25
C ILE A 221 -11.24 -1.53 24.55
N PRO A 222 -11.68 -0.48 25.27
CA PRO A 222 -11.89 0.85 24.68
C PRO A 222 -10.58 1.53 24.24
N GLU A 223 -9.44 1.09 24.78
CA GLU A 223 -8.09 1.52 24.43
C GLU A 223 -7.61 0.98 23.06
N GLY A 224 -8.20 -0.09 22.55
CA GLY A 224 -7.84 -0.73 21.29
C GLY A 224 -9.03 -0.89 20.34
N ARG A 225 -8.76 -1.39 19.14
CA ARG A 225 -9.80 -1.77 18.19
C ARG A 225 -9.47 -3.13 17.60
N ALA A 226 -10.35 -4.09 17.82
CA ALA A 226 -10.35 -5.41 17.24
C ALA A 226 -11.03 -5.38 15.87
N GLU A 227 -10.32 -5.83 14.85
CA GLU A 227 -10.83 -5.91 13.48
C GLU A 227 -10.36 -7.20 12.80
N PRO A 228 -11.13 -7.73 11.84
CA PRO A 228 -10.68 -8.86 11.03
C PRO A 228 -9.37 -8.52 10.31
N ALA A 229 -8.44 -9.46 10.22
CA ALA A 229 -7.11 -9.23 9.65
C ALA A 229 -7.16 -8.74 8.18
N GLY A 230 -8.18 -9.14 7.42
CA GLY A 230 -8.44 -8.69 6.05
C GLY A 230 -8.87 -7.23 5.93
N GLU A 231 -9.50 -6.67 6.96
CA GLU A 231 -10.05 -5.31 6.97
C GLU A 231 -9.17 -4.32 7.74
N HIS A 232 -8.24 -4.82 8.56
CA HIS A 232 -7.44 -4.03 9.50
C HIS A 232 -6.64 -2.88 8.87
N ILE A 233 -6.09 -3.06 7.66
CA ILE A 233 -5.43 -1.95 6.96
C ILE A 233 -6.44 -1.01 6.33
N ALA A 234 -7.51 -1.54 5.74
CA ALA A 234 -8.49 -0.74 5.02
C ALA A 234 -9.24 0.22 5.95
N SER A 235 -9.41 -0.17 7.21
CA SER A 235 -9.99 0.63 8.30
C SER A 235 -9.01 1.63 8.93
N SER A 236 -7.69 1.45 8.70
CA SER A 236 -6.67 2.33 9.29
C SER A 236 -6.78 3.75 8.75
N GLU A 237 -6.58 4.74 9.63
CA GLU A 237 -6.63 6.15 9.26
C GLU A 237 -5.53 6.51 8.25
N GLY A 238 -4.35 5.88 8.37
CA GLY A 238 -3.26 6.02 7.40
C GLY A 238 -3.65 5.59 5.99
N TYR A 239 -4.34 4.45 5.85
CA TYR A 239 -4.83 4.00 4.55
C TYR A 239 -5.87 4.97 3.96
N ARG A 240 -6.76 5.52 4.80
CA ARG A 240 -7.75 6.51 4.36
C ARG A 240 -7.10 7.78 3.84
N VAL A 241 -6.02 8.26 4.49
CA VAL A 241 -5.25 9.42 4.01
C VAL A 241 -4.52 9.10 2.71
N ILE A 242 -3.80 7.98 2.62
CA ILE A 242 -3.06 7.57 1.42
C ILE A 242 -4.01 7.38 0.23
N SER A 243 -5.16 6.73 0.45
CA SER A 243 -6.18 6.54 -0.58
C SER A 243 -6.80 7.88 -0.98
N ALA A 244 -7.13 8.77 -0.05
CA ALA A 244 -7.64 10.11 -0.36
C ALA A 244 -6.63 10.94 -1.17
N MET A 245 -5.34 10.90 -0.83
CA MET A 245 -4.28 11.54 -1.61
C MET A 245 -4.19 10.93 -3.01
N SER A 246 -4.33 9.61 -3.14
CA SER A 246 -4.33 8.92 -4.43
C SER A 246 -5.51 9.31 -5.31
N TRP A 247 -6.69 9.47 -4.73
CA TRP A 247 -7.86 10.01 -5.43
C TRP A 247 -7.68 11.48 -5.81
N GLY A 248 -7.08 12.28 -4.94
CA GLY A 248 -6.77 13.68 -5.19
C GLY A 248 -5.80 13.88 -6.35
N THR A 249 -4.70 13.13 -6.39
CA THR A 249 -3.75 13.15 -7.50
C THR A 249 -4.37 12.61 -8.79
N SER A 250 -5.26 11.63 -8.68
CA SER A 250 -6.01 11.12 -9.84
C SER A 250 -6.92 12.18 -10.46
N LEU A 251 -7.63 12.95 -9.63
CA LEU A 251 -8.44 14.05 -10.10
C LEU A 251 -7.58 15.13 -10.78
N LEU A 252 -6.43 15.47 -10.20
CA LEU A 252 -5.49 16.42 -10.80
C LEU A 252 -4.93 15.92 -12.14
N ALA A 253 -4.58 14.64 -12.26
CA ALA A 253 -4.11 14.05 -13.49
C ALA A 253 -5.18 14.11 -14.60
N ILE A 254 -6.44 13.83 -14.26
CA ILE A 254 -7.57 13.98 -15.18
C ILE A 254 -7.70 15.44 -15.63
N LEU A 255 -7.62 16.40 -14.71
CA LEU A 255 -7.72 17.83 -15.04
C LEU A 255 -6.60 18.27 -15.99
N VAL A 256 -5.35 17.89 -15.72
CA VAL A 256 -4.20 18.19 -16.58
C VAL A 256 -4.39 17.56 -17.97
N GLY A 257 -4.87 16.32 -18.04
CA GLY A 257 -5.19 15.63 -19.29
C GLY A 257 -6.29 16.36 -20.09
N VAL A 258 -7.38 16.74 -19.43
CA VAL A 258 -8.50 17.47 -20.07
C VAL A 258 -8.04 18.83 -20.59
N LEU A 259 -7.25 19.59 -19.82
CA LEU A 259 -6.69 20.87 -20.25
C LEU A 259 -5.74 20.70 -21.43
N GLY A 260 -4.86 19.68 -21.40
CA GLY A 260 -3.92 19.39 -22.48
C GLY A 260 -4.62 19.00 -23.78
N VAL A 261 -5.64 18.14 -23.72
CA VAL A 261 -6.47 17.78 -24.87
C VAL A 261 -7.23 18.99 -25.39
N THR A 262 -7.85 19.77 -24.50
CA THR A 262 -8.64 20.95 -24.88
C THR A 262 -7.79 22.00 -25.58
N ASN A 263 -6.61 22.32 -25.04
CA ASN A 263 -5.69 23.26 -25.66
C ASN A 263 -5.25 22.80 -27.06
N THR A 264 -4.94 21.50 -27.19
CA THR A 264 -4.56 20.90 -28.47
C THR A 264 -5.70 20.96 -29.50
N MET A 265 -6.91 20.65 -29.05
CA MET A 265 -8.11 20.63 -29.88
C MET A 265 -8.56 22.00 -30.31
N LEU A 266 -8.58 22.98 -29.39
CA LEU A 266 -8.85 24.37 -29.70
C LEU A 266 -7.92 24.85 -30.80
N MET A 267 -6.62 24.60 -30.66
CA MET A 267 -5.64 25.01 -31.65
C MET A 267 -5.83 24.29 -32.99
N SER A 268 -6.13 22.99 -32.99
CA SER A 268 -6.45 22.22 -34.21
C SER A 268 -7.66 22.81 -34.95
N VAL A 269 -8.71 23.20 -34.21
CA VAL A 269 -9.91 23.84 -34.77
C VAL A 269 -9.59 25.23 -35.31
N PHE A 270 -8.81 26.04 -34.58
CA PHE A 270 -8.39 27.38 -35.02
C PHE A 270 -7.61 27.34 -36.34
N GLU A 271 -6.74 26.34 -36.48
CA GLU A 271 -5.92 26.14 -37.68
C GLU A 271 -6.74 25.62 -38.88
N ARG A 272 -7.81 24.84 -38.62
CA ARG A 272 -8.69 24.28 -39.66
C ARG A 272 -9.98 25.08 -39.92
N LYS A 273 -10.06 26.33 -39.44
CA LYS A 273 -11.26 27.17 -39.59
C LYS A 273 -11.74 27.29 -41.05
N GLN A 274 -10.81 27.47 -41.98
CA GLN A 274 -11.13 27.59 -43.41
C GLN A 274 -11.66 26.27 -43.98
N GLU A 275 -11.08 25.12 -43.59
CA GLU A 275 -11.56 23.80 -44.00
C GLU A 275 -12.97 23.53 -43.45
N ILE A 276 -13.22 23.89 -42.17
CA ILE A 276 -14.54 23.80 -41.53
C ILE A 276 -15.57 24.69 -42.25
N ALA A 277 -15.19 25.90 -42.63
CA ALA A 277 -16.06 26.83 -43.37
C ALA A 277 -16.44 26.28 -44.75
N VAL A 278 -15.49 25.65 -45.46
CA VAL A 278 -15.76 24.97 -46.75
C VAL A 278 -16.72 23.79 -46.56
N LEU A 279 -16.53 22.97 -45.52
CA LEU A 279 -17.44 21.85 -45.23
C LEU A 279 -18.87 22.33 -44.93
N LEU A 280 -19.01 23.42 -44.15
CA LEU A 280 -20.31 24.04 -43.87
C LEU A 280 -20.96 24.60 -45.14
N ALA A 281 -20.18 25.26 -46.01
CA ALA A 281 -20.66 25.79 -47.29
C ALA A 281 -21.14 24.67 -48.25
N LEU A 282 -20.55 23.47 -48.15
CA LEU A 282 -20.97 22.27 -48.88
C LEU A 282 -22.19 21.57 -48.24
N GLY A 283 -22.81 22.16 -47.22
CA GLY A 283 -24.04 21.64 -46.60
C GLY A 283 -23.83 20.66 -45.45
N TRP A 284 -22.61 20.54 -44.90
CA TRP A 284 -22.42 19.73 -43.69
C TRP A 284 -23.14 20.35 -42.50
N ARG A 285 -23.84 19.52 -41.71
CA ARG A 285 -24.47 19.95 -40.46
C ARG A 285 -23.40 20.23 -39.39
N PRO A 286 -23.53 21.30 -38.56
CA PRO A 286 -22.60 21.60 -37.47
C PRO A 286 -22.38 20.41 -36.51
N SER A 287 -23.43 19.65 -36.22
CA SER A 287 -23.36 18.46 -35.37
C SER A 287 -22.44 17.35 -35.92
N ARG A 288 -22.32 17.24 -37.25
CA ARG A 288 -21.41 16.28 -37.89
C ARG A 288 -19.94 16.69 -37.69
N ILE A 289 -19.66 17.99 -37.71
CA ILE A 289 -18.32 18.55 -37.49
C ILE A 289 -17.91 18.38 -36.02
N VAL A 290 -18.81 18.69 -35.09
CA VAL A 290 -18.58 18.46 -33.65
C VAL A 290 -18.30 16.98 -33.39
N ARG A 291 -19.09 16.08 -33.96
CA ARG A 291 -18.88 14.62 -33.81
C ARG A 291 -17.53 14.17 -34.36
N MET A 292 -17.07 14.74 -35.48
CA MET A 292 -15.74 14.47 -36.02
C MET A 292 -14.62 14.88 -35.06
N ILE A 293 -14.70 16.09 -34.50
CA ILE A 293 -13.71 16.59 -33.54
C ILE A 293 -13.72 15.74 -32.26
N LEU A 294 -14.91 15.37 -31.76
CA LEU A 294 -15.05 14.48 -30.60
C LEU A 294 -14.37 13.12 -30.83
N TRP A 295 -14.50 12.54 -32.03
CA TRP A 295 -13.82 11.29 -32.36
C TRP A 295 -12.30 11.45 -32.50
N GLU A 296 -11.81 12.60 -32.97
CA GLU A 296 -10.37 12.91 -32.99
C GLU A 296 -9.81 13.01 -31.56
N SER A 297 -10.54 13.65 -30.65
CA SER A 297 -10.20 13.71 -29.22
C SER A 297 -10.28 12.36 -28.52
N ALA A 298 -11.33 11.59 -28.82
CA ALA A 298 -11.51 10.27 -28.25
C ALA A 298 -10.38 9.33 -28.67
N LEU A 299 -9.96 9.37 -29.93
CA LEU A 299 -8.83 8.57 -30.41
C LEU A 299 -7.52 8.96 -29.75
N LEU A 300 -7.26 10.26 -29.56
CA LEU A 300 -6.10 10.74 -28.80
C LEU A 300 -6.11 10.27 -27.36
N GLY A 301 -7.24 10.43 -26.67
CA GLY A 301 -7.40 9.98 -25.29
C GLY A 301 -7.24 8.46 -25.17
N PHE A 302 -7.78 7.70 -26.13
CA PHE A 302 -7.66 6.25 -26.17
C PHE A 302 -6.21 5.80 -26.38
N LEU A 303 -5.49 6.39 -27.35
CA LEU A 303 -4.08 6.08 -27.58
C LEU A 303 -3.21 6.48 -26.39
N GLY A 304 -3.42 7.66 -25.82
CA GLY A 304 -2.72 8.09 -24.61
C GLY A 304 -3.02 7.21 -23.40
N GLY A 305 -4.26 6.71 -23.30
CA GLY A 305 -4.66 5.74 -22.28
C GLY A 305 -3.97 4.39 -22.43
N ILE A 306 -3.91 3.84 -23.65
CA ILE A 306 -3.18 2.59 -23.90
C ILE A 306 -1.70 2.75 -23.54
N ILE A 307 -1.07 3.82 -24.04
CA ILE A 307 0.36 4.06 -23.78
C ILE A 307 0.62 4.30 -22.28
N GLY A 308 -0.30 4.94 -21.57
CA GLY A 308 -0.15 5.17 -20.13
C GLY A 308 -0.40 3.95 -19.26
N VAL A 309 -1.19 2.98 -19.72
CA VAL A 309 -1.47 1.73 -18.97
C VAL A 309 -0.37 0.69 -19.18
N LEU A 310 0.26 0.67 -20.36
CA LEU A 310 1.38 -0.20 -20.70
C LEU A 310 2.68 0.25 -20.01
#